data_AF-A0A916U789-F1
#
_entry.id   AF-A0A916U789-F1
#
_cell.length_a   1.000
_cell.length_b   1.000
_cell.length_c   1.000
_cell.angle_alpha   90.00
_cell.angle_beta   90.00
_cell.angle_gamma   90.00
#
_symmetry.space_group_name_H-M   'P 1'
#
loop_
_entity.id
_entity.type
_entity.pdbx_description
1 polymer ?
#
loop_
_entity_poly.entity_id
_entity_poly.type
_entity_poly.pdbx_seq_one_letter_code
_entity_poly.pdbx_strand_id
1 'polypeptide(L)'
;MIRTHRIRNMGKWTNNYYDDMAWLALALERAGNLDGVPRRTKAIEALVDEIFNAWDHESGGGIPWRKKDDFFNTPSNGPAAILLARVGKLNRAEETADWINGRLRDPERGLIYDGVRGDGKFVRNIYTYCQGVVLGAETELAIRTGDVRHARRVQELVGAVAQHLAPRGIIKTGGGGDGGLFQGILARYLALVATKLPTTSESNQQTRRIARGIVLRSAETVWRNHLDAPGGPLFSANWAAPATYPDARSAPSKKLDGAVRASAVPERDLSVQLSGWMLMEAAASCE
;
A
#
# COMPACT_ATOMS: atom_id res chain seq x y z
N MET A 1 18.55 -9.39 -5.43
CA MET A 1 17.06 -9.40 -5.44
C MET A 1 16.45 -9.43 -6.85
N ILE A 2 16.83 -8.53 -7.77
CA ILE A 2 16.24 -8.45 -9.14
C ILE A 2 16.41 -9.75 -9.96
N ARG A 3 17.60 -10.36 -9.93
CA ARG A 3 17.86 -11.66 -10.60
C ARG A 3 17.00 -12.80 -10.04
N THR A 4 16.70 -12.77 -8.75
CA THR A 4 15.91 -13.80 -8.06
C THR A 4 14.43 -13.76 -8.44
N HIS A 5 13.86 -12.58 -8.68
CA HIS A 5 12.49 -12.44 -9.19
C HIS A 5 12.37 -12.92 -10.64
N ARG A 6 13.34 -12.57 -11.49
CA ARG A 6 13.39 -13.06 -12.88
C ARG A 6 13.48 -14.58 -12.97
N ILE A 7 14.23 -15.22 -12.08
CA ILE A 7 14.34 -16.69 -12.00
C ILE A 7 13.02 -17.32 -11.52
N ARG A 8 12.35 -16.70 -10.54
CA ARG A 8 11.05 -17.17 -10.02
C ARG A 8 9.87 -16.96 -10.99
N ASN A 9 9.96 -16.00 -11.91
CA ASN A 9 8.98 -15.75 -12.98
C ASN A 9 9.37 -16.39 -14.34
N MET A 10 10.12 -17.51 -14.34
CA MET A 10 10.52 -18.24 -15.55
C MET A 10 11.18 -17.37 -16.64
N GLY A 11 11.98 -16.38 -16.23
CA GLY A 11 12.72 -15.52 -17.14
C GLY A 11 11.99 -14.26 -17.63
N LYS A 12 10.69 -14.09 -17.30
CA LYS A 12 9.86 -12.93 -17.69
C LYS A 12 9.71 -11.92 -16.54
N TRP A 13 9.61 -10.64 -16.88
CA TRP A 13 9.36 -9.57 -15.89
C TRP A 13 7.88 -9.40 -15.59
N THR A 14 7.01 -9.73 -16.55
CA THR A 14 5.55 -9.70 -16.39
C THR A 14 5.04 -11.04 -15.87
N ASN A 15 3.95 -11.01 -15.10
CA ASN A 15 3.21 -12.20 -14.68
C ASN A 15 1.71 -12.01 -15.01
N ASN A 16 0.85 -12.88 -14.48
CA ASN A 16 -0.60 -12.80 -14.74
C ASN A 16 -1.34 -11.82 -13.83
N TYR A 17 -0.69 -11.28 -12.80
CA TYR A 17 -1.29 -10.50 -11.71
C TYR A 17 -0.81 -9.05 -11.78
N TYR A 18 -1.74 -8.10 -11.99
CA TYR A 18 -1.37 -6.70 -12.22
C TYR A 18 -0.89 -6.00 -10.94
N ASP A 19 -1.42 -6.39 -9.78
CA ASP A 19 -0.96 -5.94 -8.47
C ASP A 19 0.51 -6.33 -8.22
N ASP A 20 0.88 -7.59 -8.46
CA ASP A 20 2.26 -8.06 -8.35
C ASP A 20 3.22 -7.25 -9.24
N MET A 21 2.82 -7.01 -10.49
CA MET A 21 3.60 -6.20 -11.44
C MET A 21 3.74 -4.76 -10.95
N ALA A 22 2.67 -4.16 -10.42
CA ALA A 22 2.70 -2.80 -9.91
C ALA A 22 3.58 -2.67 -8.65
N TRP A 23 3.53 -3.62 -7.72
CA TRP A 23 4.41 -3.63 -6.56
C TRP A 23 5.88 -3.77 -6.93
N LEU A 24 6.20 -4.68 -7.86
CA LEU A 24 7.56 -4.83 -8.36
C LEU A 24 8.05 -3.57 -9.08
N ALA A 25 7.20 -2.98 -9.94
CA ALA A 25 7.54 -1.75 -10.65
C ALA A 25 7.79 -0.58 -9.71
N LEU A 26 6.99 -0.40 -8.66
CA LEU A 26 7.22 0.61 -7.62
C LEU A 26 8.54 0.38 -6.86
N ALA A 27 8.87 -0.87 -6.55
CA ALA A 27 10.14 -1.19 -5.90
C ALA A 27 11.34 -0.85 -6.81
N LEU A 28 11.24 -1.17 -8.10
CA LEU A 28 12.26 -0.85 -9.10
C LEU A 28 12.38 0.66 -9.34
N GLU A 29 11.27 1.37 -9.42
CA GLU A 29 11.23 2.84 -9.57
C GLU A 29 11.98 3.52 -8.43
N ARG A 30 11.64 3.14 -7.19
CA ARG A 30 12.31 3.68 -6.00
C ARG A 30 13.79 3.33 -5.94
N ALA A 31 14.15 2.09 -6.31
CA ALA A 31 15.55 1.68 -6.36
C ALA A 31 16.34 2.49 -7.40
N GLY A 32 15.74 2.83 -8.55
CA GLY A 32 16.35 3.69 -9.56
C GLY A 32 16.65 5.11 -9.06
N ASN A 33 15.98 5.57 -8.00
CA ASN A 33 16.28 6.87 -7.39
C ASN A 33 17.50 6.85 -6.46
N LEU A 34 18.12 5.68 -6.23
CA LEU A 34 19.36 5.55 -5.45
C LEU A 34 20.60 5.75 -6.32
N ASP A 35 21.63 6.33 -5.74
CA ASP A 35 22.90 6.57 -6.44
C ASP A 35 23.53 5.26 -6.93
N GLY A 36 24.03 5.28 -8.16
CA GLY A 36 24.64 4.11 -8.80
C GLY A 36 23.66 3.06 -9.32
N VAL A 37 22.34 3.24 -9.16
CA VAL A 37 21.33 2.34 -9.72
C VAL A 37 20.74 2.95 -11.01
N PRO A 38 20.73 2.23 -12.14
CA PRO A 38 20.12 2.75 -13.37
C PRO A 38 18.62 3.03 -13.20
N ARG A 39 18.23 4.31 -13.37
CA ARG A 39 16.82 4.77 -13.30
C ARG A 39 15.91 4.09 -14.31
N ARG A 40 16.40 3.95 -15.55
CA ARG A 40 15.65 3.32 -16.64
C ARG A 40 16.32 2.01 -17.01
N THR A 41 15.53 0.95 -16.93
CA THR A 41 15.92 -0.40 -17.36
C THR A 41 14.78 -0.96 -18.21
N LYS A 42 15.12 -1.88 -19.11
CA LYS A 42 14.10 -2.59 -19.90
C LYS A 42 13.03 -3.28 -19.03
N ALA A 43 13.37 -3.63 -17.79
CA ALA A 43 12.45 -4.26 -16.85
C ALA A 43 11.36 -3.27 -16.38
N ILE A 44 11.73 -2.08 -15.91
CA ILE A 44 10.75 -1.09 -15.45
C ILE A 44 9.93 -0.54 -16.63
N GLU A 45 10.53 -0.33 -17.79
CA GLU A 45 9.82 0.12 -19.00
C GLU A 45 8.74 -0.89 -19.40
N ALA A 46 9.08 -2.18 -19.48
CA ALA A 46 8.11 -3.23 -19.81
C ALA A 46 6.96 -3.33 -18.80
N LEU A 47 7.25 -3.16 -17.50
CA LEU A 47 6.22 -3.19 -16.46
C LEU A 47 5.30 -1.97 -16.54
N VAL A 48 5.86 -0.78 -16.76
CA VAL A 48 5.08 0.47 -16.92
C VAL A 48 4.16 0.36 -18.13
N ASP A 49 4.67 -0.11 -19.27
CA ASP A 49 3.87 -0.26 -20.49
C ASP A 49 2.76 -1.30 -20.30
N GLU A 50 3.05 -2.43 -19.67
CA GLU A 50 2.06 -3.47 -19.38
C GLU A 50 0.95 -2.92 -18.46
N ILE A 51 1.30 -2.20 -17.40
CA ILE A 51 0.34 -1.60 -16.45
C ILE A 51 -0.49 -0.50 -17.11
N PHE A 52 0.14 0.36 -17.91
CA PHE A 52 -0.56 1.44 -18.61
C PHE A 52 -1.60 0.90 -19.60
N ASN A 53 -1.26 -0.17 -20.32
CA ASN A 53 -2.13 -0.79 -21.32
C ASN A 53 -3.16 -1.77 -20.72
N ALA A 54 -3.07 -2.09 -19.42
CA ALA A 54 -4.00 -2.97 -18.73
C ALA A 54 -5.36 -2.34 -18.41
N TRP A 55 -5.49 -1.03 -18.62
CA TRP A 55 -6.73 -0.32 -18.38
C TRP A 55 -7.85 -0.80 -19.31
N ASP A 56 -8.95 -1.25 -18.73
CA ASP A 56 -10.08 -1.78 -19.46
C ASP A 56 -11.11 -0.67 -19.75
N HIS A 57 -11.10 -0.15 -20.98
CA HIS A 57 -12.09 0.83 -21.43
C HIS A 57 -13.49 0.22 -21.63
N GLU A 58 -13.59 -1.06 -21.99
CA GLU A 58 -14.87 -1.73 -22.28
C GLU A 58 -15.68 -1.92 -21.00
N SER A 59 -15.01 -2.19 -19.88
CA SER A 59 -15.62 -2.32 -18.55
C SER A 59 -15.88 -0.98 -17.84
N GLY A 60 -15.67 0.16 -18.52
CA GLY A 60 -15.86 1.49 -17.93
C GLY A 60 -14.69 1.96 -17.07
N GLY A 61 -13.51 1.38 -17.27
CA GLY A 61 -12.26 1.72 -16.59
C GLY A 61 -11.85 0.74 -15.49
N GLY A 62 -10.63 0.93 -15.02
CA GLY A 62 -9.98 0.09 -14.03
C GLY A 62 -9.02 -0.92 -14.66
N ILE A 63 -8.06 -1.35 -13.85
CA ILE A 63 -7.13 -2.44 -14.14
C ILE A 63 -7.66 -3.69 -13.43
N PRO A 64 -7.87 -4.82 -14.13
CA PRO A 64 -8.32 -6.06 -13.50
C PRO A 64 -7.24 -6.62 -12.56
N TRP A 65 -7.62 -7.52 -11.67
CA TRP A 65 -6.68 -8.14 -10.74
C TRP A 65 -5.65 -9.00 -11.48
N ARG A 66 -6.13 -9.81 -12.42
CA ARG A 66 -5.31 -10.66 -13.29
C ARG A 66 -5.78 -10.57 -14.74
N LYS A 67 -4.94 -11.07 -15.65
CA LYS A 67 -5.30 -11.15 -17.07
C LYS A 67 -6.57 -11.99 -17.26
N LYS A 68 -7.53 -11.45 -18.01
CA LYS A 68 -8.85 -12.07 -18.28
C LYS A 68 -9.72 -12.28 -17.03
N ASP A 69 -9.50 -11.51 -15.97
CA ASP A 69 -10.41 -11.48 -14.81
C ASP A 69 -11.51 -10.45 -15.00
N ASP A 70 -12.62 -10.65 -14.30
CA ASP A 70 -13.70 -9.68 -14.18
C ASP A 70 -13.62 -8.88 -12.85
N PHE A 71 -12.56 -9.07 -12.07
CA PHE A 71 -12.38 -8.41 -10.79
C PHE A 71 -11.47 -7.20 -10.91
N PHE A 72 -11.99 -6.03 -10.55
CA PHE A 72 -11.23 -4.78 -10.53
C PHE A 72 -11.05 -4.36 -9.08
N ASN A 73 -9.80 -4.29 -8.63
CA ASN A 73 -9.51 -4.12 -7.21
C ASN A 73 -8.54 -2.96 -6.95
N THR A 74 -8.67 -2.34 -5.78
CA THR A 74 -7.77 -1.29 -5.28
C THR A 74 -6.29 -1.72 -5.30
N PRO A 75 -5.94 -2.98 -4.97
CA PRO A 75 -4.55 -3.48 -5.03
C PRO A 75 -3.89 -3.44 -6.41
N SER A 76 -4.63 -3.63 -7.51
CA SER A 76 -4.07 -3.45 -8.86
C SER A 76 -4.05 -1.99 -9.29
N ASN A 77 -5.05 -1.21 -8.87
CA ASN A 77 -5.26 0.16 -9.37
C ASN A 77 -4.47 1.22 -8.59
N GLY A 78 -4.44 1.16 -7.26
CA GLY A 78 -3.74 2.15 -6.42
C GLY A 78 -2.23 2.19 -6.68
N PRO A 79 -1.50 1.06 -6.56
CA PRO A 79 -0.08 0.98 -6.89
C PRO A 79 0.23 1.39 -8.34
N ALA A 80 -0.62 1.02 -9.30
CA ALA A 80 -0.50 1.46 -10.68
C ALA A 80 -0.60 2.98 -10.82
N ALA A 81 -1.59 3.61 -10.18
CA ALA A 81 -1.74 5.07 -10.20
C ALA A 81 -0.52 5.79 -9.60
N ILE A 82 0.02 5.29 -8.48
CA ILE A 82 1.27 5.82 -7.89
C ILE A 82 2.42 5.74 -8.89
N LEU A 83 2.64 4.56 -9.49
CA LEU A 83 3.71 4.34 -10.45
C LEU A 83 3.57 5.28 -11.64
N LEU A 84 2.40 5.29 -12.27
CA LEU A 84 2.09 6.08 -13.46
C LEU A 84 2.25 7.58 -13.19
N ALA A 85 1.83 8.06 -12.01
CA ALA A 85 2.06 9.44 -11.59
C ALA A 85 3.56 9.76 -11.54
N ARG A 86 4.36 8.90 -10.90
CA ARG A 86 5.82 9.10 -10.75
C ARG A 86 6.58 9.09 -12.07
N VAL A 87 6.18 8.25 -13.02
CA VAL A 87 6.82 8.17 -14.35
C VAL A 87 6.26 9.20 -15.34
N GLY A 88 5.35 10.08 -14.91
CA GLY A 88 4.83 11.19 -15.71
C GLY A 88 3.67 10.82 -16.65
N LYS A 89 3.06 9.64 -16.50
CA LYS A 89 1.85 9.22 -17.22
C LYS A 89 0.60 9.75 -16.50
N LEU A 90 0.55 11.07 -16.28
CA LEU A 90 -0.40 11.73 -15.37
C LEU A 90 -1.86 11.48 -15.74
N ASN A 91 -2.23 11.58 -17.02
CA ASN A 91 -3.62 11.38 -17.46
C ASN A 91 -4.18 10.03 -16.99
N ARG A 92 -3.42 8.93 -17.16
CA ARG A 92 -3.87 7.60 -16.74
C ARG A 92 -3.86 7.44 -15.22
N ALA A 93 -2.93 8.07 -14.54
CA ALA A 93 -2.90 8.08 -13.08
C ALA A 93 -4.13 8.80 -12.51
N GLU A 94 -4.51 9.95 -13.08
CA GLU A 94 -5.73 10.68 -12.72
C GLU A 94 -7.00 9.90 -13.02
N GLU A 95 -7.12 9.30 -14.21
CA GLU A 95 -8.25 8.44 -14.56
C GLU A 95 -8.40 7.26 -13.58
N THR A 96 -7.29 6.63 -13.21
CA THR A 96 -7.28 5.55 -12.22
C THR A 96 -7.74 6.04 -10.85
N ALA A 97 -7.23 7.18 -10.38
CA ALA A 97 -7.61 7.76 -9.10
C ALA A 97 -9.09 8.17 -9.05
N ASP A 98 -9.59 8.78 -10.14
CA ASP A 98 -10.99 9.15 -10.30
C ASP A 98 -11.91 7.92 -10.31
N TRP A 99 -11.51 6.86 -10.99
CA TRP A 99 -12.24 5.60 -11.00
C TRP A 99 -12.32 4.97 -9.61
N ILE A 100 -11.20 4.92 -8.86
CA ILE A 100 -11.21 4.42 -7.47
C ILE A 100 -12.15 5.27 -6.62
N ASN A 101 -12.03 6.59 -6.67
CA ASN A 101 -12.86 7.49 -5.86
C ASN A 101 -14.35 7.40 -6.22
N GLY A 102 -14.69 7.31 -7.50
CA GLY A 102 -16.07 7.24 -7.97
C GLY A 102 -16.72 5.88 -7.76
N ARG A 103 -15.95 4.79 -7.77
CA ARG A 103 -16.48 3.43 -7.79
C ARG A 103 -16.25 2.65 -6.50
N LEU A 104 -15.10 2.81 -5.84
CA LEU A 104 -14.70 1.98 -4.70
C LEU A 104 -14.77 2.69 -3.34
N ARG A 105 -15.11 3.98 -3.29
CA ARG A 105 -15.25 4.71 -2.03
C ARG A 105 -16.55 4.33 -1.32
N ASP A 106 -16.43 3.90 -0.07
CA ASP A 106 -17.54 3.69 0.86
C ASP A 106 -18.24 5.04 1.12
N PRO A 107 -19.52 5.20 0.73
CA PRO A 107 -20.24 6.45 0.93
C PRO A 107 -20.51 6.76 2.41
N GLU A 108 -20.52 5.75 3.29
CA GLU A 108 -20.80 5.94 4.72
C GLU A 108 -19.53 6.33 5.49
N ARG A 109 -18.43 5.61 5.26
CA ARG A 109 -17.19 5.76 6.04
C ARG A 109 -16.11 6.58 5.35
N GLY A 110 -16.23 6.81 4.04
CA GLY A 110 -15.19 7.43 3.22
C GLY A 110 -13.92 6.59 3.03
N LEU A 111 -13.93 5.33 3.47
CA LEU A 111 -12.85 4.36 3.22
C LEU A 111 -12.99 3.73 1.83
N ILE A 112 -11.98 3.01 1.39
CA ILE A 112 -11.91 2.39 0.07
C ILE A 112 -12.14 0.88 0.21
N TYR A 113 -13.11 0.37 -0.55
CA TYR A 113 -13.38 -1.05 -0.70
C TYR A 113 -12.24 -1.78 -1.42
N ASP A 114 -12.21 -3.10 -1.24
CA ASP A 114 -11.21 -3.94 -1.91
C ASP A 114 -11.39 -3.95 -3.42
N GLY A 115 -12.62 -4.07 -3.92
CA GLY A 115 -12.87 -4.05 -5.35
C GLY A 115 -14.31 -4.24 -5.76
N VAL A 116 -14.51 -4.46 -7.06
CA VAL A 116 -15.80 -4.67 -7.72
C VAL A 116 -15.65 -5.74 -8.81
N ARG A 117 -16.65 -6.62 -8.93
CA ARG A 117 -16.72 -7.63 -10.00
C ARG A 117 -17.42 -7.04 -11.24
N GLY A 118 -17.28 -7.70 -12.39
CA GLY A 118 -17.87 -7.24 -13.67
C GLY A 118 -19.40 -7.15 -13.64
N ASP A 119 -20.05 -7.93 -12.78
CA ASP A 119 -21.49 -7.87 -12.51
C ASP A 119 -21.92 -6.67 -11.62
N GLY A 120 -20.97 -5.83 -11.21
CA GLY A 120 -21.19 -4.68 -10.35
C GLY A 120 -21.20 -5.00 -8.85
N LYS A 121 -20.99 -6.26 -8.44
CA LYS A 121 -20.97 -6.64 -7.02
C LYS A 121 -19.68 -6.19 -6.34
N PHE A 122 -19.83 -5.38 -5.30
CA PHE A 122 -18.71 -4.89 -4.50
C PHE A 122 -18.16 -5.95 -3.53
N VAL A 123 -16.84 -6.05 -3.48
CA VAL A 123 -16.10 -6.71 -2.39
C VAL A 123 -15.77 -5.63 -1.35
N ARG A 124 -16.66 -5.51 -0.35
CA ARG A 124 -16.67 -4.39 0.61
C ARG A 124 -15.66 -4.52 1.76
N ASN A 125 -14.73 -5.47 1.68
CA ASN A 125 -13.68 -5.62 2.67
C ASN A 125 -12.86 -4.33 2.76
N ILE A 126 -12.59 -3.90 3.99
CA ILE A 126 -11.77 -2.72 4.28
C ILE A 126 -10.42 -3.19 4.77
N TYR A 127 -9.40 -3.00 3.93
CA TYR A 127 -8.01 -3.30 4.28
C TYR A 127 -7.19 -2.02 4.38
N THR A 128 -6.26 -1.97 5.34
CA THR A 128 -5.43 -0.78 5.59
C THR A 128 -4.58 -0.41 4.37
N TYR A 129 -4.05 -1.40 3.64
CA TYR A 129 -3.20 -1.13 2.47
C TYR A 129 -3.97 -0.53 1.30
N CYS A 130 -5.25 -0.89 1.09
CA CYS A 130 -6.11 -0.23 0.10
C CYS A 130 -6.19 1.27 0.38
N GLN A 131 -6.31 1.65 1.66
CA GLN A 131 -6.32 3.06 2.04
C GLN A 131 -4.95 3.70 1.80
N GLY A 132 -3.87 2.98 2.15
CA GLY A 132 -2.49 3.43 1.94
C GLY A 132 -2.19 3.73 0.47
N VAL A 133 -2.51 2.83 -0.45
CA VAL A 133 -2.20 3.03 -1.87
C VAL A 133 -3.01 4.15 -2.50
N VAL A 134 -4.24 4.38 -2.04
CA VAL A 134 -5.05 5.52 -2.51
C VAL A 134 -4.52 6.84 -1.94
N LEU A 135 -4.15 6.88 -0.66
CA LEU A 135 -3.42 8.03 -0.09
C LEU A 135 -2.14 8.32 -0.87
N GLY A 136 -1.40 7.28 -1.25
CA GLY A 136 -0.21 7.39 -2.07
C GLY A 136 -0.49 7.99 -3.44
N ALA A 137 -1.48 7.46 -4.15
CA ALA A 137 -1.82 7.90 -5.50
C ALA A 137 -2.29 9.36 -5.51
N GLU A 138 -3.23 9.71 -4.63
CA GLU A 138 -3.77 11.06 -4.52
C GLU A 138 -2.70 12.06 -4.06
N THR A 139 -1.76 11.66 -3.20
CA THR A 139 -0.64 12.54 -2.79
C THR A 139 0.33 12.79 -3.95
N GLU A 140 0.72 11.76 -4.71
CA GLU A 140 1.57 11.92 -5.89
C GLU A 140 0.92 12.82 -6.94
N LEU A 141 -0.38 12.65 -7.18
CA LEU A 141 -1.14 13.50 -8.09
C LEU A 141 -1.22 14.95 -7.59
N ALA A 142 -1.54 15.17 -6.31
CA ALA A 142 -1.57 16.51 -5.72
C ALA A 142 -0.23 17.25 -5.88
N ILE A 143 0.90 16.56 -5.76
CA ILE A 143 2.25 17.12 -5.94
C ILE A 143 2.51 17.48 -7.41
N ARG A 144 2.04 16.65 -8.36
CA ARG A 144 2.46 16.71 -9.77
C ARG A 144 1.53 17.52 -10.65
N THR A 145 0.25 17.54 -10.35
CA THR A 145 -0.75 18.26 -11.13
C THR A 145 -1.10 19.61 -10.51
N GLY A 146 -0.96 19.75 -9.18
CA GLY A 146 -1.42 20.93 -8.45
C GLY A 146 -2.94 21.05 -8.36
N ASP A 147 -3.69 20.07 -8.87
CA ASP A 147 -5.15 20.07 -8.80
C ASP A 147 -5.61 19.84 -7.35
N VAL A 148 -6.39 20.81 -6.84
CA VAL A 148 -6.92 20.84 -5.48
C VAL A 148 -7.81 19.64 -5.14
N ARG A 149 -8.40 18.96 -6.14
CA ARG A 149 -9.24 17.79 -5.93
C ARG A 149 -8.49 16.65 -5.26
N HIS A 150 -7.23 16.43 -5.62
CA HIS A 150 -6.42 15.34 -5.08
C HIS A 150 -6.05 15.62 -3.63
N ALA A 151 -5.65 16.85 -3.32
CA ALA A 151 -5.39 17.26 -1.94
C ALA A 151 -6.65 17.10 -1.06
N ARG A 152 -7.83 17.47 -1.57
CA ARG A 152 -9.11 17.27 -0.86
C ARG A 152 -9.37 15.78 -0.59
N ARG A 153 -9.17 14.90 -1.57
CA ARG A 153 -9.34 13.45 -1.38
C ARG A 153 -8.36 12.88 -0.36
N VAL A 154 -7.11 13.36 -0.32
CA VAL A 154 -6.17 13.01 0.75
C VAL A 154 -6.69 13.45 2.12
N GLN A 155 -7.20 14.68 2.25
CA GLN A 155 -7.76 15.18 3.51
C GLN A 155 -8.92 14.29 4.01
N GLU A 156 -9.87 13.98 3.13
CA GLU A 156 -11.03 13.13 3.44
C GLU A 156 -10.59 11.72 3.86
N LEU A 157 -9.69 11.09 3.10
CA LEU A 157 -9.27 9.72 3.37
C LEU A 157 -8.39 9.63 4.64
N VAL A 158 -7.54 10.61 4.93
CA VAL A 158 -6.82 10.67 6.21
C VAL A 158 -7.80 10.81 7.37
N GLY A 159 -8.86 11.62 7.23
CA GLY A 159 -9.93 11.74 8.22
C GLY A 159 -10.62 10.41 8.48
N ALA A 160 -11.03 9.71 7.42
CA ALA A 160 -11.66 8.39 7.49
C ALA A 160 -10.73 7.33 8.14
N VAL A 161 -9.44 7.32 7.77
CA VAL A 161 -8.43 6.45 8.38
C VAL A 161 -8.29 6.76 9.87
N ALA A 162 -8.16 8.03 10.26
CA ALA A 162 -8.05 8.44 11.65
C ALA A 162 -9.26 7.99 12.47
N GLN A 163 -10.48 8.14 11.93
CA GLN A 163 -11.71 7.78 12.63
C GLN A 163 -11.89 6.26 12.77
N HIS A 164 -11.68 5.51 11.69
CA HIS A 164 -12.12 4.11 11.63
C HIS A 164 -10.98 3.11 11.83
N LEU A 165 -9.79 3.42 11.31
CA LEU A 165 -8.63 2.53 11.30
C LEU A 165 -7.54 2.95 12.30
N ALA A 166 -7.60 4.17 12.83
CA ALA A 166 -6.68 4.64 13.87
C ALA A 166 -7.35 5.53 14.95
N PRO A 167 -8.48 5.11 15.57
CA PRO A 167 -9.28 5.96 16.45
C PRO A 167 -8.54 6.48 17.70
N ARG A 168 -7.48 5.79 18.13
CA ARG A 168 -6.61 6.23 19.23
C ARG A 168 -5.30 6.86 18.72
N GLY A 169 -5.28 7.24 17.45
CA GLY A 169 -4.08 7.66 16.75
C GLY A 169 -3.05 6.54 16.55
N ILE A 170 -3.45 5.27 16.67
CA ILE A 170 -2.63 4.08 16.45
C ILE A 170 -3.32 3.22 15.40
N ILE A 171 -2.61 2.78 14.35
CA ILE A 171 -3.18 1.92 13.31
C ILE A 171 -3.66 0.61 13.94
N LYS A 172 -4.94 0.27 13.70
CA LYS A 172 -5.50 -1.04 14.04
C LYS A 172 -4.79 -2.11 13.23
N THR A 173 -4.15 -3.02 13.94
CA THR A 173 -3.25 -4.04 13.39
C THR A 173 -3.69 -5.42 13.87
N GLY A 174 -3.31 -6.43 13.11
CA GLY A 174 -3.63 -7.81 13.41
C GLY A 174 -3.52 -8.69 12.17
N GLY A 175 -3.59 -10.00 12.40
CA GLY A 175 -3.43 -11.01 11.36
C GLY A 175 -1.98 -11.35 11.06
N GLY A 176 -1.79 -12.42 10.30
CA GLY A 176 -0.51 -12.84 9.73
C GLY A 176 -0.71 -13.15 8.25
N GLY A 177 0.24 -13.85 7.63
CA GLY A 177 0.21 -14.11 6.19
C GLY A 177 0.22 -12.79 5.43
N ASP A 178 -0.54 -12.66 4.35
CA ASP A 178 -0.55 -11.41 3.56
C ASP A 178 -1.03 -10.20 4.37
N GLY A 179 -2.02 -10.42 5.25
CA GLY A 179 -2.60 -9.39 6.10
C GLY A 179 -1.60 -8.71 7.03
N GLY A 180 -0.51 -9.40 7.36
CA GLY A 180 0.59 -8.86 8.18
C GLY A 180 1.32 -7.70 7.50
N LEU A 181 1.31 -7.59 6.16
CA LEU A 181 2.01 -6.52 5.43
C LEU A 181 1.16 -5.24 5.29
N PHE A 182 -0.15 -5.36 5.51
CA PHE A 182 -1.08 -4.32 5.10
C PHE A 182 -0.94 -3.02 5.90
N GLN A 183 -0.55 -3.11 7.16
CA GLN A 183 -0.46 -1.94 8.04
C GLN A 183 0.83 -1.15 7.80
N GLY A 184 1.92 -1.84 7.45
CA GLY A 184 3.16 -1.19 6.99
C GLY A 184 2.96 -0.40 5.70
N ILE A 185 2.15 -0.91 4.76
CA ILE A 185 1.82 -0.17 3.53
C ILE A 185 1.03 1.10 3.85
N LEU A 186 0.05 1.03 4.75
CA LEU A 186 -0.67 2.22 5.21
C LEU A 186 0.29 3.23 5.87
N ALA A 187 1.14 2.78 6.79
CA ALA A 187 2.11 3.63 7.46
C ALA A 187 3.06 4.34 6.48
N ARG A 188 3.56 3.63 5.45
CA ARG A 188 4.39 4.20 4.39
C ARG A 188 3.72 5.40 3.73
N TYR A 189 2.46 5.27 3.35
CA TYR A 189 1.77 6.32 2.60
C TYR A 189 1.19 7.42 3.51
N LEU A 190 0.87 7.13 4.77
CA LEU A 190 0.64 8.18 5.77
C LEU A 190 1.90 9.04 5.98
N ALA A 191 3.09 8.44 6.01
CA ALA A 191 4.34 9.20 6.06
C ALA A 191 4.58 10.01 4.77
N LEU A 192 4.23 9.47 3.59
CA LEU A 192 4.26 10.24 2.34
C LEU A 192 3.34 11.47 2.42
N VAL A 193 2.11 11.31 2.92
CA VAL A 193 1.19 12.44 3.17
C VAL A 193 1.84 13.44 4.12
N ALA A 194 2.32 12.98 5.27
CA ALA A 194 2.92 13.81 6.32
C ALA A 194 4.11 14.64 5.82
N THR A 195 4.89 14.10 4.88
CA THR A 195 6.15 14.70 4.44
C THR A 195 6.06 15.44 3.11
N LYS A 196 5.12 15.04 2.22
CA LYS A 196 5.09 15.53 0.83
C LYS A 196 3.77 16.17 0.39
N LEU A 197 2.66 16.06 1.12
CA LEU A 197 1.43 16.77 0.76
C LEU A 197 1.72 18.30 0.70
N PRO A 198 1.32 19.03 -0.37
CA PRO A 198 1.63 20.46 -0.50
C PRO A 198 1.11 21.31 0.67
N THR A 199 1.91 22.24 1.20
CA THR A 199 1.53 23.10 2.34
C THR A 199 0.71 24.32 1.97
N THR A 200 0.08 24.30 0.79
CA THR A 200 -0.63 25.43 0.17
C THR A 200 -1.89 25.87 0.93
N SER A 201 -2.38 25.07 1.89
CA SER A 201 -3.54 25.42 2.72
C SER A 201 -3.37 24.95 4.16
N GLU A 202 -4.10 25.58 5.09
CA GLU A 202 -4.17 25.16 6.48
C GLU A 202 -4.74 23.74 6.62
N SER A 203 -5.74 23.38 5.81
CA SER A 203 -6.30 22.02 5.76
C SER A 203 -5.22 20.98 5.42
N ASN A 204 -4.39 21.25 4.41
CA ASN A 204 -3.28 20.36 4.07
C ASN A 204 -2.28 20.23 5.24
N GLN A 205 -1.93 21.34 5.88
CA GLN A 205 -1.03 21.30 7.05
C GLN A 205 -1.63 20.49 8.20
N GLN A 206 -2.93 20.63 8.45
CA GLN A 206 -3.63 19.84 9.46
C GLN A 206 -3.65 18.34 9.10
N THR A 207 -3.93 17.99 7.85
CA THR A 207 -3.88 16.61 7.36
C THR A 207 -2.48 16.01 7.51
N ARG A 208 -1.42 16.77 7.21
CA ARG A 208 -0.03 16.35 7.46
C ARG A 208 0.22 16.05 8.94
N ARG A 209 -0.23 16.92 9.85
CA ARG A 209 -0.10 16.73 11.31
C ARG A 209 -0.83 15.47 11.79
N ILE A 210 -2.04 15.22 11.29
CA ILE A 210 -2.82 14.02 11.63
C ILE A 210 -2.09 12.76 11.16
N ALA A 211 -1.68 12.73 9.88
CA ALA A 211 -0.96 11.59 9.32
C ALA A 211 0.36 11.31 10.07
N ARG A 212 1.14 12.36 10.34
CA ARG A 212 2.36 12.30 11.17
C ARG A 212 2.08 11.70 12.55
N GLY A 213 1.05 12.22 13.24
CA GLY A 213 0.69 11.76 14.57
C GLY A 213 0.28 10.28 14.60
N ILE A 214 -0.41 9.79 13.57
CA ILE A 214 -0.76 8.37 13.46
C ILE A 214 0.50 7.50 13.31
N VAL A 215 1.42 7.90 12.43
CA VAL A 215 2.67 7.15 12.19
C VAL A 215 3.51 7.09 13.47
N LEU A 216 3.80 8.24 14.09
CA LEU A 216 4.69 8.29 15.25
C LEU A 216 4.12 7.57 16.48
N ARG A 217 2.83 7.75 16.80
CA ARG A 217 2.22 7.04 17.92
C ARG A 217 2.14 5.53 17.68
N SER A 218 1.89 5.11 16.44
CA SER A 218 1.92 3.69 16.09
C SER A 218 3.32 3.11 16.26
N ALA A 219 4.35 3.85 15.82
CA ALA A 219 5.74 3.44 15.94
C ALA A 219 6.18 3.33 17.40
N GLU A 220 5.88 4.34 18.22
CA GLU A 220 6.13 4.30 19.65
C GLU A 220 5.43 3.13 20.33
N THR A 221 4.17 2.86 19.95
CA THR A 221 3.38 1.78 20.57
C THR A 221 3.93 0.40 20.20
N VAL A 222 4.23 0.14 18.92
CA VAL A 222 4.82 -1.16 18.54
C VAL A 222 6.22 -1.32 19.11
N TRP A 223 7.00 -0.23 19.22
CA TRP A 223 8.32 -0.27 19.83
C TRP A 223 8.24 -0.64 21.31
N ARG A 224 7.30 -0.10 22.08
CA ARG A 224 7.13 -0.53 23.49
C ARG A 224 6.70 -1.99 23.63
N ASN A 225 6.07 -2.54 22.60
CA ASN A 225 5.51 -3.89 22.59
C ASN A 225 6.39 -4.90 21.84
N HIS A 226 7.59 -4.52 21.37
CA HIS A 226 8.49 -5.45 20.70
C HIS A 226 9.13 -6.43 21.69
N LEU A 227 9.66 -7.53 21.17
CA LEU A 227 10.56 -8.40 21.91
C LEU A 227 11.98 -8.28 21.36
N ASP A 228 12.97 -8.25 22.25
CA ASP A 228 14.36 -8.42 21.86
C ASP A 228 14.59 -9.88 21.42
N ALA A 229 14.93 -10.08 20.14
CA ALA A 229 15.33 -11.38 19.60
C ALA A 229 16.80 -11.35 19.15
N PRO A 230 17.48 -12.51 19.01
CA PRO A 230 18.90 -12.55 18.63
C PRO A 230 19.25 -11.85 17.31
N GLY A 231 18.26 -11.63 16.42
CA GLY A 231 18.42 -10.92 15.14
C GLY A 231 17.94 -9.46 15.13
N GLY A 232 17.61 -8.89 16.29
CA GLY A 232 17.01 -7.56 16.43
C GLY A 232 15.57 -7.60 16.93
N PRO A 233 14.86 -6.46 16.89
CA PRO A 233 13.50 -6.36 17.43
C PRO A 233 12.53 -7.24 16.63
N LEU A 234 11.75 -8.03 17.36
CA LEU A 234 10.61 -8.79 16.85
C LEU A 234 9.34 -7.98 17.12
N PHE A 235 8.69 -7.51 16.05
CA PHE A 235 7.49 -6.70 16.14
C PHE A 235 6.23 -7.56 16.21
N SER A 236 5.24 -7.12 17.00
CA SER A 236 3.96 -7.82 17.10
C SER A 236 3.12 -7.65 15.83
N ALA A 237 2.29 -8.65 15.52
CA ALA A 237 1.22 -8.50 14.55
C ALA A 237 0.09 -7.57 15.02
N ASN A 238 -0.11 -7.44 16.33
CA ASN A 238 -1.00 -6.44 16.93
C ASN A 238 -0.13 -5.42 17.68
N TRP A 239 0.15 -4.28 17.05
CA TRP A 239 1.01 -3.24 17.58
C TRP A 239 0.58 -2.70 18.95
N ALA A 240 -0.68 -2.88 19.35
CA ALA A 240 -1.19 -2.50 20.66
C ALA A 240 -1.02 -3.59 21.74
N ALA A 241 -0.42 -4.73 21.44
CA ALA A 241 -0.15 -5.82 22.37
C ALA A 241 1.32 -6.27 22.28
N PRO A 242 1.90 -6.82 23.37
CA PRO A 242 3.25 -7.38 23.33
C PRO A 242 3.40 -8.46 22.25
N ALA A 243 4.54 -8.47 21.57
CA ALA A 243 4.90 -9.50 20.61
C ALA A 243 5.01 -10.86 21.31
N THR A 244 4.69 -11.92 20.57
CA THR A 244 4.85 -13.31 21.04
C THR A 244 6.01 -13.95 20.32
N TYR A 245 6.93 -14.58 21.06
CA TYR A 245 8.05 -15.30 20.45
C TYR A 245 7.53 -16.58 19.78
N PRO A 246 7.80 -16.81 18.48
CA PRO A 246 7.32 -18.01 17.80
C PRO A 246 8.08 -19.24 18.31
N ASP A 247 7.34 -20.25 18.79
CA ASP A 247 7.94 -21.50 19.24
C ASP A 247 8.18 -22.47 18.06
N ALA A 248 9.02 -23.49 18.27
CA ALA A 248 9.33 -24.49 17.25
C ALA A 248 8.12 -25.40 16.90
N ARG A 249 7.04 -25.37 17.69
CA ARG A 249 5.82 -26.17 17.51
C ARG A 249 4.73 -25.40 16.75
N SER A 250 4.92 -24.10 16.57
CA SER A 250 3.99 -23.19 15.90
C SER A 250 3.94 -23.50 14.41
N ALA A 251 2.75 -23.88 13.94
CA ALA A 251 2.55 -24.20 12.52
C ALA A 251 2.91 -23.01 11.62
N PRO A 252 3.69 -23.21 10.53
CA PRO A 252 4.06 -22.13 9.63
C PRO A 252 2.88 -21.65 8.77
N SER A 253 3.02 -20.47 8.19
CA SER A 253 2.09 -19.91 7.19
C SER A 253 1.92 -20.86 6.00
N LYS A 254 0.72 -20.93 5.42
CA LYS A 254 0.42 -21.79 4.25
C LYS A 254 -0.14 -20.96 3.10
N LYS A 255 0.34 -21.21 1.88
CA LYS A 255 -0.21 -20.63 0.66
C LYS A 255 -1.48 -21.38 0.25
N LEU A 256 -2.57 -20.67 -0.01
CA LEU A 256 -3.85 -21.21 -0.48
C LEU A 256 -4.48 -20.22 -1.46
N ASP A 257 -4.81 -20.68 -2.67
CA ASP A 257 -5.51 -19.91 -3.71
C ASP A 257 -4.90 -18.53 -4.02
N GLY A 258 -3.57 -18.46 -4.05
CA GLY A 258 -2.83 -17.22 -4.35
C GLY A 258 -2.53 -16.36 -3.12
N ALA A 259 -3.25 -16.53 -2.02
CA ALA A 259 -3.01 -15.83 -0.75
C ALA A 259 -2.17 -16.66 0.24
N VAL A 260 -1.52 -16.00 1.19
CA VAL A 260 -0.80 -16.64 2.30
C VAL A 260 -1.61 -16.46 3.59
N ARG A 261 -1.97 -17.58 4.23
CA ARG A 261 -2.60 -17.59 5.56
C ARG A 261 -1.55 -17.45 6.66
N ALA A 262 -1.97 -16.85 7.78
CA ALA A 262 -1.13 -16.66 8.96
C ALA A 262 -0.54 -17.97 9.48
N SER A 263 0.67 -17.88 10.03
CA SER A 263 1.19 -18.91 10.94
C SER A 263 0.42 -18.91 12.27
N ALA A 264 0.63 -19.96 13.08
CA ALA A 264 0.04 -20.06 14.41
C ALA A 264 0.49 -18.92 15.34
N VAL A 265 1.71 -18.40 15.14
CA VAL A 265 2.24 -17.21 15.81
C VAL A 265 2.63 -16.21 14.71
N PRO A 266 1.75 -15.23 14.38
CA PRO A 266 1.92 -14.32 13.26
C PRO A 266 3.24 -13.57 13.22
N GLU A 267 3.88 -13.32 14.37
CA GLU A 267 5.20 -12.71 14.48
C GLU A 267 6.29 -13.49 13.70
N ARG A 268 6.07 -14.77 13.40
CA ARG A 268 6.94 -15.57 12.52
C ARG A 268 6.86 -15.15 11.05
N ASP A 269 5.75 -14.55 10.63
CA ASP A 269 5.51 -14.25 9.23
C ASP A 269 6.34 -13.03 8.81
N LEU A 270 7.10 -13.17 7.72
CA LEU A 270 7.94 -12.09 7.20
C LEU A 270 7.14 -10.81 6.91
N SER A 271 5.89 -10.95 6.48
CA SER A 271 4.97 -9.83 6.25
C SER A 271 4.74 -8.98 7.51
N VAL A 272 4.56 -9.61 8.67
CA VAL A 272 4.39 -8.92 9.96
C VAL A 272 5.66 -8.14 10.30
N GLN A 273 6.83 -8.79 10.17
CA GLN A 273 8.09 -8.13 10.47
C GLN A 273 8.40 -6.99 9.49
N LEU A 274 8.14 -7.19 8.19
CA LEU A 274 8.25 -6.13 7.19
C LEU A 274 7.35 -4.94 7.52
N SER A 275 6.12 -5.16 7.99
CA SER A 275 5.24 -4.07 8.43
C SER A 275 5.80 -3.27 9.59
N GLY A 276 6.33 -3.95 10.62
CA GLY A 276 6.96 -3.28 11.76
C GLY A 276 8.15 -2.42 11.34
N TRP A 277 9.04 -2.96 10.52
CA TRP A 277 10.18 -2.21 9.97
C TRP A 277 9.76 -1.06 9.05
N MET A 278 8.75 -1.27 8.19
CA MET A 278 8.20 -0.21 7.36
C MET A 278 7.64 0.95 8.18
N LEU A 279 7.05 0.66 9.34
CA LEU A 279 6.57 1.68 10.27
C LEU A 279 7.73 2.45 10.92
N MET A 280 8.81 1.77 11.34
CA MET A 280 9.98 2.45 11.91
C MET A 280 10.61 3.42 10.90
N GLU A 281 10.80 2.98 9.65
CA GLU A 281 11.31 3.83 8.57
C GLU A 281 10.36 4.99 8.24
N ALA A 282 9.04 4.73 8.27
CA ALA A 282 8.03 5.76 8.09
C ALA A 282 8.08 6.81 9.21
N ALA A 283 8.28 6.38 10.46
CA ALA A 283 8.43 7.26 11.61
C ALA A 283 9.70 8.11 11.53
N ALA A 284 10.85 7.50 11.21
CA ALA A 284 12.11 8.22 11.02
C ALA A 284 12.00 9.30 9.92
N SER A 285 11.23 9.04 8.85
CA SER A 285 11.01 10.04 7.79
C SER A 285 10.14 11.23 8.22
N CYS A 286 9.44 11.11 9.35
CA CYS A 286 8.52 12.11 9.88
C CYS A 286 9.13 12.95 11.02
N GLU A 287 10.31 12.59 11.51
CA GLU A 287 11.08 13.37 12.50
C GLU A 287 11.81 14.53 11.81
#